data_AF-A0A7Y4RKS7-F1
#
_entry.id   AF-A0A7Y4RKS7-F1
#
_cell.length_a   1.000
_cell.length_b   1.000
_cell.length_c   1.000
_cell.angle_alpha   90.00
_cell.angle_beta   90.00
_cell.angle_gamma   90.00
#
_symmetry.space_group_name_H-M   'P 1'
#
loop_
_entity.id
_entity.type
_entity.pdbx_description
1 polymer ?
#
loop_
_entity_poly.entity_id
_entity_poly.type
_entity_poly.pdbx_seq_one_letter_code
_entity_poly.pdbx_strand_id
1 'polypeptide(L)'
;GEGGGFSNPAIYRHYENKDALIRDVIRESYAVFKSYLFDAADVEAPRARLDATVAAALRFALDYPHDYELLFFSPHRLVIDRYPEDFRKGKSTGFRFLAELVRVCLPRARARADLATDAALTIVAHMHGLVILHQTGRFNDDPAVFKRFFGRSMRLVLAGVLGKGMH
;
A
#
# COMPACT_ATOMS: atom_id res chain seq x y z
N GLY A 1 18.23 1.60 39.46
CA GLY A 1 16.80 1.92 39.49
C GLY A 1 16.35 2.06 38.05
N GLU A 2 15.47 1.18 37.59
CA GLU A 2 14.01 1.43 37.52
C GLU A 2 13.73 2.57 36.52
N GLY A 3 13.16 2.34 35.32
CA GLY A 3 11.97 1.55 35.05
C GLY A 3 10.79 2.51 34.88
N GLY A 4 10.75 3.25 33.76
CA GLY A 4 9.74 4.29 33.48
C GLY A 4 9.04 4.07 32.14
N GLY A 5 8.57 2.85 31.88
CA GLY A 5 7.65 2.57 30.79
C GLY A 5 6.25 3.03 31.20
N PHE A 6 5.88 4.25 30.83
CA PHE A 6 4.51 4.74 31.01
C PHE A 6 3.57 4.09 29.99
N SER A 7 3.29 2.80 30.16
CA SER A 7 2.10 2.17 29.59
C SER A 7 0.92 2.49 30.51
N ASN A 8 0.09 3.45 30.10
CA ASN A 8 -1.06 3.90 30.86
C ASN A 8 -2.06 2.71 31.05
N PRO A 9 -2.32 2.23 32.29
CA PRO A 9 -3.20 1.08 32.55
C PRO A 9 -4.65 1.28 32.10
N ALA A 10 -5.05 2.52 31.80
CA ALA A 10 -6.40 2.85 31.34
C ALA A 10 -6.73 2.26 29.95
N ILE A 11 -5.76 2.19 29.04
CA ILE A 11 -6.02 1.73 27.66
C ILE A 11 -6.33 0.22 27.65
N TYR A 12 -5.63 -0.57 28.49
CA TYR A 12 -5.84 -2.02 28.58
C TYR A 12 -7.21 -2.42 29.15
N ARG A 13 -7.90 -1.55 29.89
CA ARG A 13 -9.19 -1.89 30.52
C ARG A 13 -10.33 -2.09 29.52
N HIS A 14 -10.18 -1.61 28.29
CA HIS A 14 -11.17 -1.76 27.22
C HIS A 14 -10.91 -2.93 26.28
N TYR A 15 -9.79 -3.64 26.44
CA TYR A 15 -9.37 -4.71 25.53
C TYR A 15 -9.19 -6.03 26.26
N GLU A 16 -9.72 -7.10 25.66
CA GLU A 16 -9.60 -8.46 26.16
C GLU A 16 -8.14 -8.92 26.29
N ASN A 17 -7.27 -8.47 25.38
CA ASN A 17 -5.83 -8.73 25.39
C ASN A 17 -5.07 -7.76 24.46
N LYS A 18 -3.74 -7.85 24.49
CA LYS A 18 -2.84 -7.04 23.66
C LYS A 18 -3.11 -7.21 22.15
N ASP A 19 -3.50 -8.39 21.69
CA ASP A 19 -3.77 -8.63 20.27
C ASP A 19 -5.07 -7.93 19.83
N ALA A 20 -6.07 -7.85 20.70
CA ALA A 20 -7.30 -7.09 20.43
C ALA A 20 -6.99 -5.60 20.24
N LEU A 21 -6.14 -5.02 21.10
CA LEU A 21 -5.67 -3.64 20.94
C LEU A 21 -4.91 -3.45 19.63
N ILE A 22 -3.96 -4.33 19.30
CA ILE A 22 -3.17 -4.23 18.06
C ILE A 22 -4.08 -4.30 16.83
N ARG A 23 -5.09 -5.19 16.82
CA ARG A 23 -6.03 -5.29 15.69
C ARG A 23 -6.85 -4.02 15.50
N ASP A 24 -7.24 -3.34 16.58
CA ASP A 24 -7.99 -2.10 16.49
C ASP A 24 -7.12 -0.93 16.04
N VAL A 25 -5.85 -0.87 16.48
CA VAL A 25 -4.86 0.04 15.91
C VAL A 25 -4.72 -0.19 14.41
N ILE A 26 -4.52 -1.44 13.96
CA ILE A 26 -4.40 -1.75 12.52
C ILE A 26 -5.65 -1.33 11.74
N ARG A 27 -6.84 -1.46 12.33
CA ARG A 27 -8.09 -1.03 11.70
C ARG A 27 -8.14 0.49 11.51
N GLU A 28 -7.72 1.23 12.53
CA GLU A 28 -7.62 2.70 12.47
C GLU A 28 -6.57 3.15 11.44
N SER A 29 -5.36 2.57 11.49
CA SER A 29 -4.30 2.82 10.50
C SER A 29 -4.78 2.53 9.07
N TYR A 30 -5.57 1.47 8.88
CA TYR A 30 -6.14 1.16 7.57
C TYR A 30 -7.19 2.18 7.12
N ALA A 31 -7.97 2.75 8.05
CA ALA A 31 -8.91 3.81 7.74
C ALA A 31 -8.20 5.09 7.28
N VAL A 32 -7.12 5.48 7.96
CA VAL A 32 -6.27 6.61 7.57
C VAL A 32 -5.58 6.34 6.22
N PHE A 33 -5.06 5.13 6.02
CA PHE A 33 -4.47 4.75 4.74
C PHE A 33 -5.47 4.88 3.59
N LYS A 34 -6.71 4.41 3.79
CA LYS A 34 -7.77 4.55 2.77
C LYS A 34 -8.10 6.01 2.47
N SER A 35 -8.14 6.90 3.46
CA SER A 35 -8.43 8.32 3.19
C SER A 35 -7.33 8.92 2.31
N TYR A 36 -6.06 8.63 2.60
CA TYR A 36 -4.93 9.04 1.73
C TYR A 36 -5.14 8.62 0.27
N LEU A 37 -5.57 7.37 0.04
CA LEU A 37 -5.78 6.87 -1.32
C LEU A 37 -6.99 7.49 -1.99
N PHE A 38 -8.15 7.55 -1.31
CA PHE A 38 -9.39 8.04 -1.90
C PHE A 38 -9.36 9.55 -2.16
N ASP A 39 -8.79 10.33 -1.24
CA ASP A 39 -8.65 11.78 -1.41
C ASP A 39 -7.76 12.11 -2.62
N ALA A 40 -6.68 11.33 -2.81
CA ALA A 40 -5.80 11.50 -3.96
C ALA A 40 -6.38 10.94 -5.27
N ALA A 41 -7.40 10.08 -5.19
CA ALA A 41 -8.04 9.49 -6.35
C ALA A 41 -9.17 10.37 -6.94
N ASP A 42 -9.45 11.53 -6.35
CA ASP A 42 -10.39 12.52 -6.88
C ASP A 42 -9.78 13.29 -8.07
N VAL A 43 -9.48 12.54 -9.13
CA VAL A 43 -8.86 13.03 -10.36
C VAL A 43 -9.60 12.39 -11.54
N GLU A 44 -10.00 13.18 -12.54
CA GLU A 44 -10.83 12.68 -13.64
C GLU A 44 -10.07 11.70 -14.56
N ALA A 45 -8.87 12.06 -14.99
CA ALA A 45 -8.10 11.26 -15.94
C ALA A 45 -7.58 9.95 -15.30
N PRO A 46 -7.88 8.75 -15.84
CA PRO A 46 -7.54 7.47 -15.21
C PRO A 46 -6.06 7.31 -14.87
N ARG A 47 -5.17 7.70 -15.79
CA ARG A 47 -3.73 7.60 -15.57
C ARG A 47 -3.26 8.53 -14.47
N ALA A 48 -3.73 9.78 -14.46
CA ALA A 48 -3.38 10.75 -13.42
C ALA A 48 -3.91 10.30 -12.06
N ARG A 49 -5.11 9.69 -12.01
CA ARG A 49 -5.68 9.09 -10.80
C ARG A 49 -4.81 7.96 -10.25
N LEU A 50 -4.29 7.07 -11.10
CA LEU A 50 -3.36 6.00 -10.70
C LEU A 50 -2.05 6.57 -10.15
N ASP A 51 -1.46 7.54 -10.87
CA ASP A 51 -0.21 8.17 -10.45
C ASP A 51 -0.38 8.88 -9.09
N ALA A 52 -1.51 9.58 -8.88
CA ALA A 52 -1.85 10.23 -7.62
C ALA A 52 -2.08 9.24 -6.47
N THR A 53 -2.76 8.11 -6.75
CA THR A 53 -2.98 7.04 -5.77
C THR A 53 -1.65 6.43 -5.30
N VAL A 54 -0.73 6.15 -6.22
CA VAL A 54 0.62 5.65 -5.90
C VAL A 54 1.42 6.66 -5.09
N ALA A 55 1.35 7.95 -5.46
CA ALA A 55 2.01 9.01 -4.73
C ALA A 55 1.46 9.17 -3.30
N ALA A 56 0.16 9.01 -3.11
CA ALA A 56 -0.48 9.06 -1.80
C ALA A 56 -0.13 7.85 -0.93
N ALA A 57 -0.04 6.65 -1.51
CA ALA A 57 0.44 5.47 -0.80
C ALA A 57 1.88 5.67 -0.29
N LEU A 58 2.77 6.24 -1.12
CA LEU A 58 4.12 6.62 -0.70
C LEU A 58 4.08 7.66 0.41
N ARG A 59 3.25 8.70 0.29
CA ARG A 59 3.13 9.75 1.30
C ARG A 59 2.75 9.15 2.66
N PHE A 60 1.74 8.28 2.70
CA PHE A 60 1.37 7.58 3.92
C PHE A 60 2.53 6.74 4.48
N ALA A 61 3.25 6.00 3.63
CA ALA A 61 4.39 5.19 4.07
C ALA A 61 5.53 6.00 4.70
N LEU A 62 5.65 7.28 4.34
CA LEU A 62 6.65 8.20 4.87
C LEU A 62 6.16 8.97 6.10
N ASP A 63 4.88 9.37 6.12
CA ASP A 63 4.26 10.08 7.24
C ASP A 63 4.05 9.12 8.44
N TYR A 64 3.71 7.86 8.16
CA TYR A 64 3.34 6.85 9.14
C TYR A 64 4.08 5.50 8.90
N PRO A 65 5.42 5.46 9.05
CA PRO A 65 6.21 4.28 8.69
C PRO A 65 5.87 3.04 9.54
N HIS A 66 5.59 3.22 10.83
CA HIS A 66 5.19 2.12 11.73
C HIS A 66 3.80 1.58 11.40
N ASP A 67 2.84 2.45 11.07
CA ASP A 67 1.51 2.02 10.63
C ASP A 67 1.58 1.27 9.31
N TYR A 68 2.41 1.72 8.37
CA TYR A 68 2.64 1.02 7.11
C TYR A 68 3.21 -0.39 7.35
N GLU A 69 4.19 -0.52 8.25
CA GLU A 69 4.73 -1.81 8.66
C GLU A 69 3.66 -2.71 9.28
N LEU A 70 2.84 -2.16 10.19
CA LEU A 70 1.73 -2.88 10.82
C LEU A 70 0.69 -3.35 9.82
N LEU A 71 0.39 -2.56 8.79
CA LEU A 71 -0.61 -2.90 7.78
C LEU A 71 -0.14 -4.00 6.83
N PHE A 72 1.12 -3.97 6.41
CA PHE A 72 1.58 -4.79 5.28
C PHE A 72 2.58 -5.89 5.65
N PHE A 73 3.33 -5.74 6.73
CA PHE A 73 4.46 -6.64 7.06
C PHE A 73 4.34 -7.30 8.43
N SER A 74 3.49 -6.78 9.32
CA SER A 74 3.26 -7.36 10.64
C SER A 74 2.56 -8.73 10.59
N PRO A 75 2.85 -9.63 11.55
CA PRO A 75 2.09 -10.87 11.74
C PRO A 75 0.64 -10.63 12.18
N HIS A 76 0.32 -9.45 12.72
CA HIS A 76 -1.02 -9.10 13.21
C HIS A 76 -1.96 -8.52 12.13
N ARG A 77 -1.53 -8.49 10.86
CA ARG A 77 -2.30 -7.93 9.74
C ARG A 77 -3.69 -8.57 9.62
N LEU A 78 -4.70 -7.74 9.36
CA LEU A 78 -6.11 -8.15 9.33
C LEU A 78 -6.48 -8.98 8.10
N VAL A 79 -5.77 -8.80 6.98
CA VAL A 79 -6.07 -9.46 5.70
C VAL A 79 -4.78 -10.02 5.11
N ILE A 80 -4.83 -11.27 4.66
CA ILE A 80 -3.75 -11.96 3.96
C ILE A 80 -4.34 -12.57 2.70
N ASP A 81 -4.18 -11.88 1.57
CA ASP A 81 -4.61 -12.40 0.27
C ASP A 81 -3.58 -13.42 -0.23
N ARG A 82 -4.04 -14.62 -0.61
CA ARG A 82 -3.23 -15.65 -1.26
C ARG A 82 -3.44 -15.64 -2.78
N TYR A 83 -2.33 -15.64 -3.51
CA TYR A 83 -2.34 -15.74 -4.97
C TYR A 83 -2.62 -17.18 -5.43
N PRO A 84 -3.38 -17.38 -6.53
CA PRO A 84 -4.12 -16.35 -7.27
C PRO A 84 -5.55 -16.07 -6.76
N GLU A 85 -6.16 -17.00 -6.03
CA GLU A 85 -7.61 -17.00 -5.82
C GLU A 85 -8.13 -15.79 -5.04
N ASP A 86 -7.45 -15.36 -3.99
CA ASP A 86 -7.94 -14.29 -3.12
C ASP A 86 -7.88 -12.93 -3.78
N PHE A 87 -6.81 -12.70 -4.56
CA PHE A 87 -6.65 -11.49 -5.37
C PHE A 87 -7.70 -11.42 -6.48
N ARG A 88 -7.96 -12.54 -7.18
CA ARG A 88 -9.00 -12.61 -8.22
C ARG A 88 -10.41 -12.44 -7.66
N LYS A 89 -10.67 -12.96 -6.45
CA LYS A 89 -11.92 -12.73 -5.70
C LYS A 89 -12.00 -11.33 -5.09
N GLY A 90 -10.89 -10.58 -5.12
CA GLY A 90 -10.77 -9.24 -4.56
C GLY A 90 -11.14 -9.20 -3.08
N LYS A 91 -10.61 -10.09 -2.22
CA LYS A 91 -10.93 -10.09 -0.79
C LYS A 91 -10.54 -8.77 -0.10
N SER A 92 -9.35 -8.24 -0.38
CA SER A 92 -8.94 -6.90 0.07
C SER A 92 -9.62 -5.78 -0.73
N THR A 93 -10.31 -4.88 -0.02
CA THR A 93 -10.98 -3.72 -0.66
C THR A 93 -9.95 -2.75 -1.26
N GLY A 94 -8.83 -2.51 -0.58
CA GLY A 94 -7.76 -1.64 -1.09
C GLY A 94 -7.09 -2.21 -2.34
N PHE A 95 -6.82 -3.53 -2.35
CA PHE A 95 -6.27 -4.15 -3.55
C PHE A 95 -7.27 -4.15 -4.71
N ARG A 96 -8.54 -4.48 -4.44
CA ARG A 96 -9.61 -4.45 -5.45
C ARG A 96 -9.75 -3.07 -6.10
N PHE A 97 -9.68 -2.01 -5.29
CA PHE A 97 -9.67 -0.63 -5.77
C PHE A 97 -8.51 -0.35 -6.72
N LEU A 98 -7.28 -0.76 -6.36
CA LEU A 98 -6.12 -0.59 -7.23
C LEU A 98 -6.25 -1.41 -8.52
N ALA A 99 -6.69 -2.67 -8.43
CA ALA A 99 -6.88 -3.54 -9.60
C ALA A 99 -7.86 -2.92 -10.60
N GLU A 100 -8.95 -2.33 -10.11
CA GLU A 100 -9.90 -1.61 -10.95
C GLU A 100 -9.28 -0.36 -11.59
N LEU A 101 -8.51 0.40 -10.81
CA LEU A 101 -7.82 1.59 -11.30
C LEU A 101 -6.80 1.25 -12.41
N VAL A 102 -6.09 0.13 -12.25
CA VAL A 102 -5.19 -0.41 -13.28
C VAL A 102 -5.98 -0.87 -14.50
N ARG A 103 -7.11 -1.56 -14.31
CA ARG A 103 -7.97 -2.05 -15.40
C ARG A 103 -8.43 -0.92 -16.32
N VAL A 104 -8.86 0.21 -15.76
CA VAL A 104 -9.29 1.39 -16.54
C VAL A 104 -8.14 2.12 -17.23
N CYS A 105 -6.90 1.91 -16.77
CA CYS A 105 -5.70 2.45 -17.42
C CYS A 105 -5.15 1.55 -18.54
N LEU A 106 -5.56 0.28 -18.60
CA LEU A 106 -5.13 -0.64 -19.64
C LEU A 106 -5.82 -0.35 -20.98
N PRO A 107 -5.13 -0.60 -22.12
CA PRO A 107 -5.79 -0.60 -23.42
C PRO A 107 -7.00 -1.55 -23.43
N ARG A 108 -8.09 -1.18 -24.12
CA ARG A 108 -9.34 -1.96 -24.13
C ARG A 108 -9.14 -3.45 -24.46
N ALA A 109 -8.22 -3.78 -25.37
CA ALA A 109 -7.87 -5.16 -25.74
C ALA A 109 -7.20 -5.95 -24.59
N ARG A 110 -6.61 -5.27 -23.60
CA ARG A 110 -5.91 -5.82 -22.44
C ARG A 110 -6.65 -5.60 -21.12
N ALA A 111 -7.79 -4.92 -21.10
CA ALA A 111 -8.54 -4.59 -19.88
C ALA A 111 -9.30 -5.80 -19.26
N ARG A 112 -8.71 -7.00 -19.32
CA ARG A 112 -9.21 -8.23 -18.67
C ARG A 112 -8.90 -8.19 -17.17
N ALA A 113 -9.82 -8.73 -16.37
CA ALA A 113 -9.74 -8.63 -14.90
C ALA A 113 -8.52 -9.37 -14.30
N ASP A 114 -8.15 -10.52 -14.85
CA ASP A 114 -6.96 -11.28 -14.44
C ASP A 114 -5.67 -10.51 -14.72
N LEU A 115 -5.54 -9.95 -15.93
CA LEU A 115 -4.36 -9.16 -16.28
C LEU A 115 -4.26 -7.89 -15.44
N ALA A 116 -5.38 -7.22 -15.15
CA ALA A 116 -5.41 -6.07 -14.26
C ALA A 116 -5.03 -6.43 -12.82
N THR A 117 -5.43 -7.62 -12.35
CA THR A 117 -5.05 -8.17 -11.05
C THR A 117 -3.53 -8.41 -10.98
N ASP A 118 -2.96 -9.09 -11.98
CA ASP A 118 -1.52 -9.38 -12.03
C ASP A 118 -0.69 -8.10 -12.15
N ALA A 119 -1.18 -7.15 -12.96
CA ALA A 119 -0.61 -5.81 -13.12
C ALA A 119 -0.62 -5.02 -11.81
N ALA A 120 -1.74 -5.01 -11.09
CA ALA A 120 -1.84 -4.35 -9.80
C ALA A 120 -0.92 -5.01 -8.76
N LEU A 121 -0.83 -6.34 -8.73
CA LEU A 121 0.08 -7.07 -7.86
C LEU A 121 1.55 -6.71 -8.14
N THR A 122 1.92 -6.59 -9.42
CA THR A 122 3.25 -6.15 -9.84
C THR A 122 3.57 -4.74 -9.33
N ILE A 123 2.61 -3.82 -9.44
CA ILE A 123 2.73 -2.44 -8.98
C ILE A 123 2.93 -2.37 -7.47
N VAL A 124 2.08 -3.04 -6.68
CA VAL A 124 2.19 -3.00 -5.20
C VAL A 124 3.41 -3.74 -4.69
N ALA A 125 3.78 -4.88 -5.29
CA ALA A 125 4.97 -5.61 -4.90
C ALA A 125 6.23 -4.74 -5.07
N HIS A 126 6.33 -4.01 -6.18
CA HIS A 126 7.41 -3.08 -6.41
C HIS A 126 7.41 -1.92 -5.40
N MET A 127 6.25 -1.30 -5.17
CA MET A 127 6.09 -0.23 -4.17
C MET A 127 6.49 -0.69 -2.76
N HIS A 128 5.96 -1.81 -2.28
CA HIS A 128 6.29 -2.39 -0.98
C HIS A 128 7.78 -2.70 -0.86
N GLY A 129 8.38 -3.30 -1.89
CA GLY A 129 9.81 -3.58 -1.92
C GLY A 129 10.65 -2.31 -1.76
N LEU A 130 10.31 -1.24 -2.48
CA LEU A 130 11.03 0.03 -2.35
C LEU A 130 10.86 0.66 -0.97
N VAL A 131 9.67 0.62 -0.38
CA VAL A 131 9.43 1.13 0.97
C VAL A 131 10.22 0.35 2.01
N ILE A 132 10.23 -0.99 1.95
CA ILE A 132 11.04 -1.81 2.88
C ILE A 132 12.52 -1.50 2.73
N LEU A 133 13.02 -1.38 1.48
CA LEU A 133 14.42 -1.02 1.24
C LEU A 133 14.74 0.35 1.85
N HIS A 134 13.82 1.31 1.80
CA HIS A 134 14.00 2.59 2.47
C HIS A 134 14.01 2.47 3.99
N GLN A 135 13.04 1.79 4.57
CA GLN A 135 12.92 1.60 6.02
C GLN A 135 14.09 0.81 6.62
N THR A 136 14.76 -0.02 5.82
CA THR A 136 15.95 -0.79 6.22
C THR A 136 17.28 -0.08 5.93
N GLY A 137 17.26 1.22 5.64
CA GLY A 137 18.47 2.05 5.47
C GLY A 137 19.21 1.84 4.14
N ARG A 138 18.56 1.23 3.14
CA ARG A 138 19.19 0.96 1.83
C ARG A 138 19.31 2.20 0.93
N PHE A 139 18.67 3.30 1.34
CA PHE A 139 18.83 4.63 0.77
C PHE A 139 19.44 5.49 1.87
N ASN A 140 20.60 6.11 1.60
CA ASN A 140 21.51 6.86 2.51
C ASN A 140 20.87 7.92 3.45
N ASP A 141 19.82 7.58 4.18
CA ASP A 141 19.00 8.40 5.07
C ASP A 141 18.49 9.74 4.51
N ASP A 142 18.58 9.96 3.20
CA ASP A 142 18.03 11.13 2.50
C ASP A 142 16.64 10.81 1.91
N PRO A 143 15.53 11.32 2.51
CA PRO A 143 14.18 11.08 2.00
C PRO A 143 13.95 11.66 0.60
N ALA A 144 14.68 12.71 0.21
CA ALA A 144 14.57 13.30 -1.12
C ALA A 144 15.21 12.41 -2.19
N VAL A 145 16.34 11.75 -1.88
CA VAL A 145 16.93 10.72 -2.77
C VAL A 145 15.95 9.58 -2.97
N PHE A 146 15.37 9.05 -1.89
CA PHE A 146 14.39 7.98 -1.96
C PHE A 146 13.16 8.37 -2.78
N LYS A 147 12.52 9.51 -2.49
CA LYS A 147 11.34 10.00 -3.23
C LYS A 147 11.62 10.13 -4.73
N ARG A 148 12.78 10.68 -5.11
CA ARG A 148 13.18 10.80 -6.53
C ARG A 148 13.37 9.44 -7.18
N PHE A 149 14.03 8.49 -6.51
CA PHE A 149 14.23 7.14 -7.02
C PHE A 149 12.90 6.41 -7.17
N PHE A 150 12.07 6.42 -6.12
CA PHE A 150 10.74 5.83 -6.11
C PHE A 150 9.91 6.32 -7.31
N GLY A 151 9.83 7.64 -7.51
CA GLY A 151 9.07 8.21 -8.62
C GLY A 151 9.58 7.76 -9.99
N ARG A 152 10.91 7.67 -10.19
CA ARG A 152 11.48 7.14 -11.45
C ARG A 152 11.17 5.65 -11.62
N SER A 153 11.35 4.85 -10.58
CA SER A 153 11.17 3.40 -10.63
C SER A 153 9.71 3.00 -10.86
N MET A 154 8.78 3.67 -10.16
CA MET A 154 7.34 3.52 -10.39
C MET A 154 6.94 3.86 -11.82
N ARG A 155 7.48 4.92 -12.41
CA ARG A 155 7.21 5.26 -13.82
C ARG A 155 7.65 4.16 -14.78
N LEU A 156 8.79 3.52 -14.53
CA LEU A 156 9.27 2.40 -15.36
C LEU A 156 8.31 1.20 -15.26
N VAL A 157 7.91 0.83 -14.04
CA VAL A 157 6.97 -0.28 -13.82
C VAL A 157 5.61 0.03 -14.45
N LEU A 158 5.06 1.21 -14.22
CA LEU A 158 3.77 1.62 -14.79
C LEU A 158 3.82 1.69 -16.32
N ALA A 159 4.92 2.17 -16.92
CA ALA A 159 5.09 2.17 -18.37
C ALA A 159 5.14 0.76 -18.95
N GLY A 160 5.83 -0.17 -18.29
CA GLY A 160 5.91 -1.57 -18.73
C GLY A 160 4.56 -2.30 -18.61
N VAL A 161 3.88 -2.14 -17.48
CA VAL A 161 2.60 -2.80 -17.18
C VAL A 161 1.47 -2.27 -18.07
N LEU A 162 1.36 -0.93 -18.18
CA LEU A 162 0.28 -0.26 -18.91
C LEU A 162 0.58 -0.06 -20.40
N GLY A 163 1.84 -0.24 -20.82
CA GLY A 163 2.24 -0.12 -22.20
C GLY A 163 1.53 -1.09 -23.14
N LYS A 164 1.68 -0.90 -24.45
CA LYS A 164 1.04 -1.75 -25.46
C LYS A 164 1.55 -3.21 -25.49
N GLY A 165 2.53 -3.56 -24.65
CA GLY A 165 3.14 -4.88 -24.58
C GLY A 165 4.19 -5.06 -25.67
N MET A 166 5.38 -5.51 -25.25
CA MET A 166 6.28 -6.27 -26.10
C MET A 166 5.76 -7.70 -26.16
N HIS A 167 4.83 -7.97 -27.08
CA HIS A 167 4.46 -9.31 -27.51
C HIS A 167 4.29 -9.28 -29.03
#